data_AF-A0A3D3SXL6-F1
#
_entry.id   AF-A0A3D3SXL6-F1
#
_cell.length_a   1.000
_cell.length_b   1.000
_cell.length_c   1.000
_cell.angle_alpha   90.00
_cell.angle_beta   90.00
_cell.angle_gamma   90.00
#
_symmetry.space_group_name_H-M   'P 1'
#
loop_
_entity.id
_entity.type
_entity.pdbx_description
1 polymer ?
#
loop_
_entity_poly.entity_id
_entity_poly.type
_entity_poly.pdbx_seq_one_letter_code
_entity_poly.pdbx_strand_id
1 'polypeptide(L)' 'LVLAYAGSEKAAEDVGFYYAANAAGRFLGTLLSGWLYGVGGIAACLWGSALLLAVGFLLSLGFPRQSQPNVIEP' A
#
# COMPACT_ATOMS: atom_id res chain seq x y z
N LEU A 1 -3.18 9.47 18.39
CA LEU A 1 -2.39 10.40 17.55
C LEU A 1 -3.08 10.85 16.24
N VAL A 2 -4.17 10.22 15.77
CA VAL A 2 -4.94 10.71 14.59
C VAL A 2 -6.07 11.69 14.96
N LEU A 3 -6.50 11.68 16.22
CA LEU A 3 -7.60 12.52 16.73
C LEU A 3 -7.23 14.00 16.92
N ALA A 4 -5.94 14.36 16.82
CA ALA A 4 -5.49 15.74 17.01
C ALA A 4 -5.56 16.60 15.73
N TYR A 5 -5.88 16.00 14.57
CA TYR A 5 -5.86 16.68 13.27
C TYR A 5 -7.18 16.63 12.48
N ALA A 6 -8.23 16.00 13.02
CA ALA A 6 -9.48 15.83 12.31
C ALA A 6 -10.43 17.02 12.51
N GLY A 7 -10.46 17.92 11.53
CA GLY A 7 -11.75 18.43 11.07
C GLY A 7 -12.59 17.22 10.65
N SER A 8 -13.67 16.97 11.37
CA SER A 8 -14.35 15.67 11.57
C SER A 8 -14.90 14.94 10.33
N GLU A 9 -14.74 15.43 9.10
CA GLU A 9 -15.51 14.91 7.95
C GLU A 9 -14.73 13.95 7.04
N LYS A 10 -13.39 14.02 6.97
CA LYS A 10 -12.59 13.24 5.97
C LYS A 10 -11.55 12.27 6.54
N ALA A 11 -11.21 12.38 7.81
CA ALA A 11 -10.19 11.52 8.42
C ALA A 11 -10.61 10.04 8.52
N ALA A 12 -11.90 9.76 8.72
CA ALA A 12 -12.41 8.39 8.75
C ALA A 12 -12.40 7.72 7.36
N GLU A 13 -12.61 8.52 6.30
CA GLU A 13 -12.59 8.06 4.91
C GLU A 13 -11.16 7.69 4.48
N ASP A 14 -10.16 8.53 4.78
CA ASP A 14 -8.75 8.28 4.45
C ASP A 14 -8.23 7.00 5.12
N VAL A 15 -8.56 6.81 6.40
CA VAL A 15 -8.17 5.62 7.16
C VAL A 15 -8.91 4.38 6.65
N GLY A 16 -10.20 4.50 6.34
CA GLY A 16 -10.99 3.44 5.74
C GLY A 16 -10.44 2.98 4.38
N PHE A 17 -10.05 3.93 3.53
CA PHE A 17 -9.46 3.65 2.23
C PHE A 17 -8.09 2.95 2.35
N TYR A 18 -7.25 3.38 3.30
CA TYR A 18 -5.98 2.71 3.58
C TYR A 18 -6.17 1.24 4.03
N TYR A 19 -7.09 0.99 4.97
CA TYR A 19 -7.37 -0.38 5.42
C TYR A 19 -7.98 -1.24 4.30
N ALA A 20 -8.88 -0.68 3.49
CA ALA A 20 -9.44 -1.37 2.33
C ALA A 20 -8.35 -1.73 1.31
N ALA A 21 -7.41 -0.81 1.03
CA ALA A 21 -6.27 -1.08 0.16
C ALA A 21 -5.36 -2.19 0.69
N ASN A 22 -5.07 -2.22 2.00
CA ASN A 22 -4.30 -3.29 2.63
C ASN A 22 -5.02 -4.65 2.58
N ALA A 23 -6.34 -4.66 2.84
CA ALA A 23 -7.14 -5.88 2.75
C ALA A 23 -7.19 -6.42 1.31
N ALA A 24 -7.39 -5.54 0.33
CA ALA A 24 -7.38 -5.88 -1.08
C ALA A 24 -6.01 -6.44 -1.52
N GLY A 25 -4.92 -5.80 -1.09
CA GLY A 25 -3.55 -6.26 -1.39
C GLY A 25 -3.28 -7.66 -0.86
N ARG A 26 -3.68 -7.96 0.39
CA ARG A 26 -3.55 -9.31 0.97
C ARG A 26 -4.37 -10.34 0.20
N PHE A 27 -5.62 -10.01 -0.13
CA PHE A 27 -6.51 -10.91 -0.88
C PHE A 27 -5.99 -11.19 -2.30
N LEU A 28 -5.56 -10.17 -3.03
CA LEU A 28 -4.98 -10.34 -4.36
C LEU A 28 -3.68 -11.13 -4.30
N GLY A 29 -2.82 -10.86 -3.31
CA GLY A 29 -1.57 -11.59 -3.13
C GLY A 29 -1.77 -13.08 -2.87
N THR A 30 -2.76 -13.47 -2.05
CA THR A 30 -3.05 -14.89 -1.77
C THR A 30 -3.63 -15.60 -2.99
N LEU A 31 -4.57 -14.99 -3.70
CA LEU A 31 -5.15 -15.58 -4.92
C LEU A 31 -4.11 -15.72 -6.03
N LEU A 32 -3.35 -14.65 -6.30
CA LEU A 32 -2.37 -14.64 -7.38
C LEU A 32 -1.21 -15.60 -7.10
N SER A 33 -0.75 -15.70 -5.86
CA SER A 33 0.30 -16.68 -5.49
C SER A 33 -0.18 -18.12 -5.63
N GLY A 34 -1.43 -18.42 -5.28
CA GLY A 34 -2.03 -19.74 -5.53
C GLY A 34 -2.07 -20.09 -7.02
N TRP A 35 -2.49 -19.13 -7.86
CA TRP A 35 -2.50 -19.29 -9.31
C TRP A 35 -1.09 -19.48 -9.88
N LEU A 36 -0.14 -18.62 -9.52
CA LEU A 36 1.25 -18.67 -9.98
C LEU A 36 1.94 -19.99 -9.58
N TYR A 37 1.69 -20.47 -8.36
CA TYR A 37 2.22 -21.74 -7.91
C TYR A 37 1.70 -22.90 -8.76
N GLY A 38 0.41 -22.87 -9.13
CA GLY A 38 -0.19 -23.88 -10.00
C GLY A 38 0.44 -23.95 -11.40
N VAL A 39 0.88 -22.81 -11.96
CA VAL A 39 1.44 -22.77 -13.32
C VAL A 39 2.97 -22.89 -13.38
N GLY A 40 3.68 -22.53 -12.31
CA GLY A 40 5.15 -22.46 -12.34
C GLY A 40 5.85 -22.57 -10.99
N GLY A 41 5.15 -23.06 -9.97
CA GLY A 41 5.70 -23.33 -8.64
C GLY A 41 6.25 -22.10 -7.94
N ILE A 42 7.26 -22.32 -7.06
CA ILE A 42 7.86 -21.26 -6.24
C ILE A 42 8.55 -20.18 -7.08
N ALA A 43 9.20 -20.56 -8.19
CA ALA A 43 9.88 -19.61 -9.04
C ALA A 43 8.92 -18.57 -9.65
N ALA A 44 7.74 -19.01 -10.10
CA ALA A 44 6.70 -18.11 -10.61
C ALA A 44 6.16 -17.18 -9.52
N CYS A 45 5.98 -17.67 -8.28
CA CYS A 45 5.57 -16.84 -7.15
C CYS A 45 6.60 -15.75 -6.82
N LEU A 46 7.89 -16.08 -6.86
CA LEU A 46 8.97 -15.11 -6.62
C LEU A 46 9.00 -14.02 -7.69
N TRP A 47 8.91 -14.41 -8.97
CA TRP A 47 8.86 -13.44 -10.07
C TRP A 47 7.61 -12.55 -10.02
N GLY A 48 6.45 -13.11 -9.71
CA GLY A 48 5.21 -12.34 -9.52
C GLY A 48 5.33 -11.35 -8.36
N SER A 49 5.95 -11.75 -7.24
CA SER A 49 6.17 -10.89 -6.09
C SER A 49 7.16 -9.76 -6.42
N ALA A 50 8.25 -10.09 -7.12
CA ALA A 50 9.23 -9.11 -7.59
C ALA A 50 8.59 -8.07 -8.52
N LEU A 51 7.70 -8.50 -9.43
CA LEU A 51 6.97 -7.60 -10.32
C LEU A 51 6.05 -6.65 -9.55
N LEU A 52 5.26 -7.16 -8.60
CA LEU A 52 4.38 -6.33 -7.76
C LEU A 52 5.17 -5.28 -6.97
N LEU A 53 6.32 -5.66 -6.40
CA LEU A 53 7.22 -4.73 -5.72
C LEU A 53 7.79 -3.69 -6.68
N ALA A 54 8.21 -4.09 -7.87
CA ALA A 54 8.74 -3.16 -8.88
C ALA A 54 7.67 -2.15 -9.31
N VAL A 55 6.42 -2.58 -9.50
CA VAL A 55 5.30 -1.68 -9.80
C VAL A 55 5.08 -0.71 -8.64
N GLY A 56 5.00 -1.20 -7.39
CA GLY A 56 4.85 -0.33 -6.22
C GLY A 56 5.98 0.69 -6.08
N PHE A 57 7.22 0.27 -6.33
CA PHE A 57 8.39 1.14 -6.35
C PHE A 57 8.26 2.23 -7.41
N LEU A 58 7.96 1.87 -8.67
CA LEU A 58 7.81 2.84 -9.75
C LEU A 58 6.68 3.85 -9.49
N LEU A 59 5.55 3.40 -8.94
CA LEU A 59 4.44 4.28 -8.56
C LEU A 59 4.86 5.27 -7.47
N SER A 60 5.65 4.82 -6.48
CA SER A 60 6.13 5.68 -5.38
C SER A 60 7.08 6.78 -5.84
N LEU A 61 7.83 6.57 -6.94
CA LEU A 61 8.68 7.61 -7.54
C LEU A 61 7.86 8.78 -8.09
N GLY A 62 6.60 8.55 -8.47
CA GLY A 62 5.69 9.58 -8.96
C GLY A 62 5.04 10.42 -7.85
N PHE A 63 5.18 10.02 -6.58
CA PHE A 63 4.60 10.79 -5.48
C PHE A 63 5.40 12.05 -5.16
N PRO A 64 4.72 13.19 -4.96
CA PRO A 64 5.38 14.41 -4.51
C PRO A 64 6.03 14.16 -3.16
N ARG A 65 7.31 14.53 -3.00
CA ARG A 65 7.99 14.50 -1.70
C ARG A 65 7.25 15.42 -0.75
N GLN A 66 6.51 14.84 0.20
CA GLN A 66 5.88 15.62 1.25
C GLN A 66 6.98 16.23 2.13
N SER A 67 7.24 17.52 1.95
CA SER A 67 8.05 18.31 2.87
C SER A 67 7.20 18.53 4.12
N GLN A 68 7.50 17.81 5.19
CA GLN A 68 6.81 18.03 6.46
C GLN A 68 7.08 19.48 6.92
N PRO A 69 6.05 20.30 7.20
CA PRO A 69 6.26 21.62 7.77
C PRO A 69 6.91 21.45 9.14
N ASN A 70 7.97 22.23 9.38
CA ASN A 70 8.66 22.31 10.66
C ASN A 70 7.65 22.68 11.76
N VAL A 71 7.33 21.72 12.63
CA VAL A 71 6.56 22.00 13.85
C VAL A 71 7.53 22.68 14.82
N ILE A 72 7.58 24.01 14.75
CA ILE A 72 8.23 24.83 15.79
C ILE A 72 7.26 24.86 16.97
N GLU A 73 7.47 24.01 17.98
CA GLU A 73 6.82 24.17 19.29
C GLU A 73 7.60 25.20 20.14
N PRO A 74 6.96 26.23 20.72
CA PRO A 74 7.50 26.99 21.84
C PRO A 74 7.35 26.26 23.19
#